data_AF-A0A183EPY3-F1
#
_entry.id   AF-A0A183EPY3-F1
#
_cell.length_a   1.000
_cell.length_b   1.000
_cell.length_c   1.000
_cell.angle_alpha   90.00
_cell.angle_beta   90.00
_cell.angle_gamma   90.00
#
_symmetry.space_group_name_H-M   'P 1'
#
loop_
_entity.id
_entity.type
_entity.pdbx_description
1 polymer ?
#
loop_
_entity_poly.entity_id
_entity_poly.type
_entity_poly.pdbx_seq_one_letter_code
_entity_poly.pdbx_strand_id
1 'polypeptide(L)'
;MLIRYLVENTANVQTYALAHHRLELLRGAAPVAESPGATFCENAVDGWAHLDSQWMDKTSMKAQTQLDVLIAEFNRQKEEGVKESTRRAFNDVFEQHIAMGQLQEAAKLYSHGIREYCTSPKHVIQVAQ
;
A
#
# COMPACT_ATOMS: atom_id res chain seq x y z
N MET A 1 -9.24 -13.65 -5.51
CA MET A 1 -8.32 -13.81 -4.35
C MET A 1 -7.38 -12.61 -4.19
N LEU A 2 -6.59 -12.21 -5.21
CA LEU A 2 -5.68 -11.06 -5.11
C LEU A 2 -6.38 -9.70 -4.90
N ILE A 3 -7.38 -9.36 -5.73
CA ILE A 3 -8.10 -8.08 -5.62
C ILE A 3 -8.72 -7.90 -4.23
N ARG A 4 -9.38 -8.95 -3.72
CA ARG A 4 -9.95 -8.96 -2.37
C ARG A 4 -8.89 -8.69 -1.31
N TYR A 5 -7.75 -9.36 -1.41
CA TYR A 5 -6.64 -9.16 -0.48
C TYR A 5 -6.14 -7.71 -0.49
N LEU A 6 -5.97 -7.11 -1.68
CA LEU A 6 -5.52 -5.72 -1.82
C LEU A 6 -6.49 -4.74 -1.15
N VAL A 7 -7.79 -4.93 -1.33
CA VAL A 7 -8.84 -4.08 -0.76
C VAL A 7 -8.91 -4.21 0.77
N GLU A 8 -8.71 -5.41 1.29
CA GLU A 8 -8.81 -5.69 2.73
C GLU A 8 -7.54 -5.37 3.53
N ASN A 9 -6.36 -5.49 2.92
CA ASN A 9 -5.09 -5.49 3.65
C ASN A 9 -4.12 -4.37 3.23
N THR A 10 -4.43 -3.60 2.19
CA THR A 10 -3.51 -2.58 1.68
C THR A 10 -4.24 -1.29 1.31
N ALA A 11 -3.50 -0.18 1.26
CA ALA A 11 -3.96 1.08 0.69
C ALA A 11 -3.33 1.34 -0.70
N ASN A 12 -2.80 0.29 -1.34
CA ASN A 12 -2.03 0.40 -2.58
C ASN A 12 -2.96 0.43 -3.80
N VAL A 13 -3.49 1.63 -4.05
CA VAL A 13 -4.40 1.92 -5.16
C VAL A 13 -3.75 1.64 -6.53
N GLN A 14 -2.44 1.83 -6.66
CA GLN A 14 -1.70 1.60 -7.91
C GLN A 14 -1.68 0.11 -8.29
N THR A 15 -1.40 -0.76 -7.32
CA THR A 15 -1.38 -2.21 -7.54
C THR A 15 -2.79 -2.74 -7.81
N TYR A 16 -3.80 -2.18 -7.13
CA TYR A 16 -5.20 -2.48 -7.42
C TYR A 16 -5.57 -2.14 -8.87
N ALA A 17 -5.27 -0.92 -9.32
CA ALA A 17 -5.55 -0.50 -10.71
C ALA A 17 -4.80 -1.35 -11.75
N LEU A 18 -3.51 -1.65 -11.49
CA LEU A 18 -2.71 -2.50 -12.36
C LEU A 18 -3.27 -3.92 -12.44
N ALA A 19 -3.72 -4.49 -11.31
CA ALA A 19 -4.33 -5.82 -11.28
C ALA A 19 -5.61 -5.87 -12.14
N HIS A 20 -6.48 -4.85 -12.03
CA HIS A 20 -7.66 -4.73 -12.88
C HIS A 20 -7.31 -4.58 -14.36
N HIS A 21 -6.33 -3.73 -14.70
CA HIS A 21 -5.88 -3.58 -16.08
C HIS A 21 -5.34 -4.89 -16.67
N ARG A 22 -4.58 -5.67 -15.89
CA ARG A 22 -4.08 -6.98 -16.33
C ARG A 22 -5.20 -8.00 -16.54
N LEU A 23 -6.22 -8.01 -15.69
CA LEU A 23 -7.39 -8.87 -15.88
C LEU A 23 -8.16 -8.52 -17.15
N GLU A 24 -8.32 -7.23 -17.44
CA GLU A 24 -8.96 -6.77 -18.66
C GLU A 24 -8.23 -7.26 -19.92
N LEU A 25 -6.90 -7.16 -19.93
CA LEU A 25 -6.08 -7.64 -21.05
C LEU A 25 -6.23 -9.16 -21.27
N LEU A 26 -6.27 -9.94 -20.20
CA LEU A 26 -6.46 -11.40 -20.30
C LEU A 26 -7.87 -11.77 -20.77
N ARG A 27 -8.88 -10.98 -20.38
CA ARG A 27 -10.26 -11.14 -20.87
C ARG A 27 -10.36 -10.86 -22.37
N GLY A 28 -9.70 -9.81 -22.85
CA GLY A 28 -9.67 -9.45 -24.27
C GLY A 28 -8.80 -10.38 -25.15
N ALA A 29 -7.84 -11.09 -24.55
CA ALA A 29 -6.93 -12.01 -25.26
C ALA A 29 -7.45 -13.46 -25.32
N ALA A 30 -8.57 -13.79 -24.65
CA ALA A 30 -9.17 -15.11 -24.74
C ALA A 30 -9.68 -15.35 -26.17
N PRO A 31 -9.12 -16.31 -26.94
CA PRO A 31 -9.70 -16.66 -28.22
C PRO A 31 -11.07 -17.26 -27.97
N VAL A 32 -12.06 -16.87 -28.77
CA VAL A 32 -13.38 -17.48 -28.84
C VAL A 32 -13.20 -18.94 -29.29
N ALA A 33 -12.86 -19.82 -28.36
CA ALA A 33 -12.95 -21.26 -28.56
C ALA A 33 -14.39 -21.64 -28.27
N GLU A 34 -15.19 -21.70 -29.33
CA GLU A 34 -16.53 -22.30 -29.29
C GLU A 34 -16.40 -23.75 -28.79
N SER A 35 -16.64 -23.97 -27.51
CA SER A 35 -16.89 -25.28 -26.93
C SER A 35 -18.35 -25.31 -26.49
N PRO A 36 -19.26 -25.93 -27.26
CA PRO A 36 -20.68 -26.00 -26.92
C PRO A 36 -20.84 -26.97 -25.74
N GLY A 37 -20.87 -26.44 -24.52
CA GLY A 37 -21.11 -27.25 -23.31
C GLY A 37 -20.53 -26.71 -22.01
N ALA A 38 -19.67 -25.69 -22.04
CA ALA A 38 -19.27 -25.01 -20.82
C ALA A 38 -20.31 -23.93 -20.49
N THR A 39 -21.31 -24.27 -19.68
CA THR A 39 -22.07 -23.27 -18.94
C THR A 39 -21.06 -22.44 -18.15
N PHE A 40 -20.75 -21.26 -18.67
CA PHE A 40 -19.94 -20.29 -17.94
C PHE A 40 -20.72 -19.97 -16.67
N CYS A 41 -20.14 -20.29 -15.52
CA CYS A 41 -20.71 -19.98 -14.22
C CYS A 41 -20.61 -18.46 -14.03
N GLU A 42 -21.51 -17.72 -14.66
CA GLU A 42 -21.52 -16.25 -14.67
C GLU A 42 -21.83 -15.68 -13.27
N ASN A 43 -22.42 -16.46 -12.36
CA ASN A 43 -23.10 -15.89 -11.19
C ASN A 43 -22.30 -15.84 -9.88
N ALA A 44 -20.97 -15.70 -9.88
CA ALA A 44 -20.23 -15.50 -8.62
C ALA A 44 -19.04 -14.53 -8.66
N VAL A 45 -18.66 -14.00 -9.83
CA VAL A 45 -17.46 -13.16 -9.98
C VAL A 45 -17.78 -11.67 -10.23
N ASP A 46 -19.06 -11.32 -10.38
CA ASP A 46 -19.49 -10.05 -10.97
C ASP A 46 -19.27 -8.79 -10.10
N GLY A 47 -19.24 -8.91 -8.77
CA GLY A 47 -19.07 -7.74 -7.90
C GLY A 47 -17.68 -7.10 -7.94
N TRP A 48 -16.65 -7.87 -8.30
CA TRP A 48 -15.24 -7.46 -8.24
C TRP A 48 -14.54 -7.50 -9.61
N ALA A 49 -15.29 -7.80 -10.67
CA ALA A 49 -14.77 -7.78 -12.04
C ALA A 49 -14.48 -6.34 -12.52
N HIS A 50 -15.13 -5.36 -11.89
CA HIS A 50 -15.08 -3.96 -12.30
C HIS A 50 -14.18 -3.16 -11.36
N LEU A 51 -13.43 -2.22 -11.93
CA LEU A 51 -12.61 -1.30 -11.16
C LEU A 51 -13.52 -0.37 -10.34
N ASP A 52 -13.37 -0.37 -9.02
CA ASP A 52 -14.11 0.52 -8.12
C ASP A 52 -13.34 1.84 -7.95
N SER A 53 -13.66 2.83 -8.78
CA SER A 53 -13.07 4.17 -8.70
C SER A 53 -13.41 4.89 -7.39
N GLN A 54 -14.60 4.65 -6.82
CA GLN A 54 -15.01 5.29 -5.58
C GLN A 54 -14.16 4.78 -4.40
N TRP A 55 -13.85 3.48 -4.37
CA TRP A 55 -12.94 2.90 -3.39
C TRP A 55 -11.53 3.47 -3.54
N MET A 56 -11.04 3.61 -4.78
CA MET A 56 -9.72 4.18 -5.04
C MET A 56 -9.60 5.60 -4.48
N ASP A 57 -10.57 6.47 -4.79
CA ASP A 57 -10.56 7.86 -4.34
C ASP A 57 -10.64 7.95 -2.81
N LYS A 58 -11.59 7.23 -2.19
CA LYS A 58 -11.75 7.20 -0.73
C LYS A 58 -10.49 6.69 -0.03
N THR A 59 -9.91 5.60 -0.54
CA THR A 59 -8.71 4.99 0.03
C THR A 59 -7.50 5.90 -0.12
N SER A 60 -7.32 6.51 -1.29
CA SER A 60 -6.24 7.46 -1.54
C SER A 60 -6.34 8.69 -0.64
N MET A 61 -7.53 9.28 -0.53
CA MET A 61 -7.75 10.44 0.34
C MET A 61 -7.49 10.09 1.81
N LYS A 62 -8.06 8.98 2.29
CA LYS A 62 -7.88 8.52 3.67
C LYS A 62 -6.40 8.23 3.99
N ALA A 63 -5.71 7.53 3.11
CA ALA A 63 -4.31 7.17 3.29
C ALA A 63 -3.40 8.41 3.31
N GLN A 64 -3.69 9.39 2.43
CA GLN A 64 -2.95 10.65 2.40
C GLN A 64 -3.19 11.49 3.67
N THR A 65 -4.44 11.63 4.11
CA THR A 65 -4.73 12.35 5.37
C THR A 65 -4.02 11.72 6.56
N GLN A 66 -4.00 10.38 6.64
CA GLN A 66 -3.26 9.68 7.68
C GLN A 66 -1.76 9.93 7.59
N LEU A 67 -1.19 9.91 6.38
CA LEU A 67 0.21 10.23 6.17
C LEU A 67 0.54 11.65 6.65
N ASP A 68 -0.27 12.64 6.30
CA ASP A 68 -0.04 14.04 6.69
C ASP A 68 -0.03 14.21 8.23
N VAL A 69 -0.93 13.52 8.92
CA VAL A 69 -0.98 13.49 10.39
C VAL A 69 0.28 12.86 10.98
N LEU A 70 0.73 11.72 10.43
CA LEU A 70 1.94 11.04 10.90
C LEU A 70 3.20 11.87 10.66
N ILE A 71 3.28 12.58 9.53
CA ILE A 71 4.39 13.49 9.22
C ILE A 71 4.41 14.67 10.21
N ALA A 72 3.26 15.25 10.51
CA ALA A 72 3.16 16.33 11.50
C ALA A 72 3.63 15.86 12.89
N GLU A 73 3.21 14.66 13.31
CA GLU A 73 3.64 14.07 14.57
C GLU A 73 5.14 13.76 14.58
N PHE A 74 5.69 13.20 13.50
CA PHE A 74 7.13 12.97 13.37
C PHE A 74 7.95 14.26 13.53
N ASN A 75 7.52 15.35 12.89
CA ASN A 75 8.18 16.64 13.02
C ASN A 75 8.10 17.19 14.44
N ARG A 76 6.94 17.09 15.11
CA ARG A 76 6.78 17.48 16.51
C ARG A 76 7.73 16.70 17.42
N GLN A 77 7.79 15.38 17.28
CA GLN A 77 8.69 14.52 18.06
C GLN A 77 10.17 14.83 17.81
N LYS A 78 10.51 15.24 16.58
CA LYS A 78 11.85 15.66 16.22
C LYS A 78 12.23 16.97 16.91
N GLU A 79 11.31 17.93 17.00
CA GLU A 79 11.52 19.20 17.73
C GLU A 79 11.66 19.00 19.24
N GLU A 80 10.90 18.07 19.82
CA GLU A 80 10.99 17.71 21.23
C GLU A 80 12.30 16.97 21.60
N GLY A 81 12.99 16.40 20.61
CA GLY A 81 14.31 15.79 20.79
C GLY A 81 14.31 14.43 21.49
N VAL A 82 13.15 13.78 21.63
CA VAL A 82 13.04 12.46 22.28
C VAL A 82 13.28 11.34 21.27
N LYS A 83 14.51 10.81 21.24
CA LYS A 83 14.96 9.85 20.22
C LYS A 83 14.03 8.66 19.99
N GLU A 84 13.57 7.97 21.05
CA GLU A 84 12.71 6.79 20.88
C GLU A 84 11.33 7.16 20.34
N SER A 85 10.79 8.32 20.72
CA SER A 85 9.53 8.82 20.17
C SER A 85 9.67 9.21 18.70
N THR A 86 10.75 9.91 18.33
CA THR A 86 11.07 10.22 16.93
C THR A 86 11.24 8.95 16.09
N ARG A 87 11.90 7.92 16.65
CA ARG A 87 12.09 6.63 15.98
C ARG A 87 10.76 5.92 15.72
N ARG A 88 9.84 5.93 16.69
CA ARG A 88 8.50 5.32 16.52
C ARG A 88 7.68 6.08 15.48
N ALA A 89 7.59 7.40 15.60
CA ALA A 89 6.86 8.23 14.64
C ALA A 89 7.43 8.07 13.22
N PHE A 90 8.75 7.93 13.07
CA PHE A 90 9.37 7.59 11.79
C PHE A 90 8.91 6.23 11.26
N ASN A 91 8.89 5.19 12.10
CA ASN A 91 8.44 3.86 11.72
C ASN A 91 6.98 3.88 11.24
N ASP A 92 6.12 4.64 11.93
CA ASP A 92 4.70 4.78 11.56
C ASP A 92 4.54 5.44 10.17
N VAL A 93 5.31 6.50 9.89
CA VAL A 93 5.36 7.14 8.55
C VAL A 93 5.85 6.14 7.49
N PHE A 94 6.90 5.38 7.80
CA PHE A 94 7.46 4.38 6.89
C PHE A 94 6.44 3.29 6.55
N GLU A 95 5.79 2.70 7.57
CA GLU A 95 4.76 1.68 7.38
C GLU A 95 3.60 2.20 6.52
N GLN A 96 3.20 3.46 6.69
CA GLN A 96 2.17 4.07 5.86
C GLN A 96 2.60 4.20 4.39
N HIS A 97 3.85 4.59 4.11
CA HIS A 97 4.36 4.60 2.73
C HIS A 97 4.38 3.21 2.10
N ILE A 98 4.74 2.17 2.87
CA ILE A 98 4.68 0.78 2.40
C ILE A 98 3.23 0.37 2.13
N ALA A 99 2.29 0.69 3.02
CA ALA A 99 0.87 0.38 2.85
C ALA A 99 0.25 1.03 1.59
N MET A 100 0.70 2.25 1.24
CA MET A 100 0.32 2.95 0.01
C MET A 100 1.07 2.45 -1.25
N GLY A 101 2.12 1.64 -1.10
CA GLY A 101 2.96 1.18 -2.21
C GLY A 101 4.02 2.17 -2.67
N GLN A 102 4.30 3.22 -1.90
CA GLN A 102 5.26 4.27 -2.23
C GLN A 102 6.69 3.88 -1.79
N LEU A 103 7.23 2.83 -2.39
CA LEU A 103 8.52 2.24 -2.00
C LEU A 103 9.70 3.21 -2.14
N GLN A 104 9.64 4.13 -3.10
CA GLN A 104 10.69 5.13 -3.31
C GLN A 104 10.76 6.13 -2.16
N GLU A 105 9.61 6.61 -1.68
CA GLU A 105 9.56 7.54 -0.54
C GLU A 105 9.95 6.83 0.76
N ALA A 106 9.51 5.58 0.94
CA ALA A 106 9.95 4.74 2.06
C ALA A 106 11.48 4.55 2.08
N ALA A 107 12.10 4.29 0.93
CA ALA A 107 13.54 4.16 0.81
C ALA A 107 14.29 5.48 1.08
N LYS A 108 13.73 6.63 0.66
CA LYS A 108 14.29 7.94 0.99
C LYS A 108 14.26 8.20 2.49
N LEU A 109 13.13 7.96 3.15
CA LEU A 109 13.01 8.05 4.61
C LEU A 109 14.08 7.21 5.30
N TYR A 110 14.23 5.97 4.84
CA TYR A 110 15.25 5.06 5.34
C TYR A 110 16.68 5.63 5.24
N SER A 111 17.00 6.23 4.09
CA SER A 111 18.31 6.87 3.86
C SER A 111 18.52 8.14 4.70
N HIS A 112 17.46 8.80 5.15
CA HIS A 112 17.47 10.13 5.76
C HIS A 112 17.84 10.16 7.26
N GLY A 113 18.55 9.13 7.76
CA GLY A 113 19.18 9.21 9.07
C GLY A 113 18.40 8.57 10.23
N ILE A 114 17.55 7.56 9.98
CA ILE A 114 16.89 6.80 11.07
C ILE A 114 17.88 6.22 12.10
N ARG A 115 19.13 5.99 11.68
CA ARG A 115 20.23 5.54 12.53
C ARG A 115 20.54 6.52 13.68
N GLU A 116 20.29 7.81 13.52
CA GLU A 116 20.56 8.84 14.53
C GLU A 116 19.65 8.73 15.75
N TYR A 117 18.45 8.18 15.54
CA TYR A 117 17.44 7.95 16.56
C TYR A 117 17.53 6.55 17.19
N CYS A 118 18.42 5.69 16.68
CA CYS A 118 18.64 4.35 17.23
C CYS A 118 19.47 4.41 18.53
N THR A 119 18.90 3.91 19.62
CA THR A 119 19.54 3.82 20.95
C THR A 119 20.07 2.43 21.30
N SER A 120 19.70 1.40 20.52
CA SER A 120 20.07 0.01 20.74
C SER A 120 20.51 -0.67 19.44
N PRO A 121 21.45 -1.63 19.46
CA PRO A 121 21.81 -2.42 18.29
C PRO A 121 20.61 -3.13 17.64
N LYS A 122 19.59 -3.50 18.42
CA LYS A 122 18.35 -4.09 17.88
C LYS A 122 17.67 -3.15 16.89
N HIS A 123 17.62 -1.86 17.20
CA HIS A 123 17.03 -0.85 16.31
C HIS A 123 17.82 -0.75 15.00
N VAL A 124 19.16 -0.80 15.08
CA VAL A 124 20.04 -0.74 13.91
C VAL A 124 19.86 -1.96 13.01
N ILE A 125 19.66 -3.15 13.59
CA ILE A 125 19.41 -4.38 12.84
C ILE A 125 18.03 -4.33 12.18
N GLN A 126 16.99 -3.94 12.93
CA GLN A 126 15.63 -3.89 12.41
C GLN A 126 15.50 -2.90 11.26
N VAL A 127 16.24 -1.79 11.29
CA VAL A 127 16.31 -0.92 10.12
C VAL A 127 17.15 -1.59 9.02
N ALA A 128 18.29 -2.22 9.29
CA ALA A 128 19.19 -2.75 8.25
C ALA A 128 18.67 -3.94 7.42
N GLN A 129 17.52 -4.52 7.77
CA GLN A 129 16.89 -5.66 7.09
C GLN A 129 15.84 -5.21 6.07
#